data_AF-A0A6N7CLZ7-F1
#
_entry.id   AF-A0A6N7CLZ7-F1
#
_cell.length_a   1.000
_cell.length_b   1.000
_cell.length_c   1.000
_cell.angle_alpha   90.00
_cell.angle_beta   90.00
_cell.angle_gamma   90.00
#
_symmetry.space_group_name_H-M   'P 1'
#
loop_
_entity.id
_entity.type
_entity.pdbx_description
1 polymer ?
#
loop_
_entity_poly.entity_id
_entity_poly.type
_entity_poly.pdbx_seq_one_letter_code
_entity_poly.pdbx_strand_id
1 'polypeptide(L)'
;MAGLDHRSDGVEVTLRDVESRATRSVHARFLVAADGARSTVRDALGIAMRGPGRPSQAVGTEFRAPLWELLGDRRYCIYAVTHPEAAGVFVPAGRGDR
;
A
#
# COMPACT_ATOMS: atom_id res chain seq x y z
N MET A 1 -6.09 -13.73 -1.92
CA MET A 1 -7.31 -14.49 -2.25
C MET A 1 -7.05 -15.29 -3.52
N ALA A 2 -7.65 -16.49 -3.65
CA ALA A 2 -7.54 -17.34 -4.84
C ALA A 2 -8.87 -17.55 -5.58
N GLY A 3 -10.02 -17.25 -4.95
CA GLY A 3 -11.34 -17.33 -5.56
C GLY A 3 -12.39 -16.60 -4.72
N LEU A 4 -13.47 -16.19 -5.38
CA LEU A 4 -14.61 -15.47 -4.80
C LEU A 4 -15.88 -15.89 -5.52
N ASP A 5 -16.86 -16.38 -4.77
CA ASP A 5 -18.17 -16.78 -5.28
C ASP A 5 -19.29 -16.16 -4.46
N HIS A 6 -20.36 -15.75 -5.15
CA HIS A 6 -21.57 -15.27 -4.51
C HIS A 6 -22.45 -16.45 -4.05
N ARG A 7 -23.01 -16.33 -2.85
CA ARG A 7 -24.00 -17.25 -2.28
C ARG A 7 -25.27 -16.47 -1.94
N SER A 8 -26.40 -17.15 -1.75
CA SER A 8 -27.68 -16.48 -1.45
C SER A 8 -27.68 -15.77 -0.09
N ASP A 9 -26.84 -16.21 0.84
CA ASP A 9 -26.74 -15.73 2.23
C ASP A 9 -25.40 -15.02 2.54
N GLY A 10 -24.57 -14.82 1.52
CA GLY A 10 -23.26 -14.19 1.69
C GLY A 10 -22.31 -14.45 0.53
N VAL A 11 -21.05 -14.66 0.87
CA VAL A 11 -19.95 -14.90 -0.05
C VAL A 11 -19.10 -16.06 0.43
N GLU A 12 -18.61 -16.85 -0.51
CA GLU A 12 -17.60 -17.85 -0.25
C GLU A 12 -16.27 -17.40 -0.85
N VAL A 13 -15.22 -17.46 -0.03
CA VAL A 13 -13.88 -17.00 -0.40
C VAL A 13 -12.90 -18.13 -0.27
N THR A 14 -12.14 -18.37 -1.34
CA THR A 14 -11.00 -19.30 -1.30
C THR A 14 -9.74 -18.54 -0.90
N LEU A 15 -9.23 -18.87 0.28
CA LEU A 15 -7.97 -18.37 0.81
C LEU A 15 -6.86 -19.37 0.49
N ARG A 16 -5.67 -18.86 0.22
CA ARG A 16 -4.45 -19.66 0.08
C ARG A 16 -3.48 -19.21 1.16
N ASP A 17 -3.07 -20.16 1.97
CA ASP A 17 -2.01 -19.96 2.94
C ASP A 17 -0.68 -19.70 2.23
N VAL A 18 0.10 -18.74 2.72
CA VAL A 18 1.30 -18.28 2.02
C VAL A 18 2.45 -19.28 2.15
N GLU A 19 2.59 -19.89 3.33
CA GLU A 19 3.69 -20.79 3.67
C GLU A 19 3.42 -22.21 3.17
N SER A 20 2.32 -22.80 3.61
CA SER A 20 1.95 -24.18 3.28
C SER A 20 1.38 -24.34 1.87
N ARG A 21 0.97 -23.24 1.23
CA ARG A 21 0.23 -23.22 -0.05
C ARG A 21 -1.13 -23.91 -0.02
N ALA A 22 -1.57 -24.41 1.13
CA ALA A 22 -2.88 -25.02 1.28
C ALA A 22 -4.00 -24.01 1.01
N THR A 23 -5.09 -24.48 0.43
CA THR A 23 -6.29 -23.69 0.21
C THR A 23 -7.38 -24.04 1.22
N ARG A 24 -8.17 -23.05 1.60
CA ARG A 24 -9.39 -23.25 2.41
C ARG A 24 -10.49 -22.30 1.98
N SER A 25 -11.72 -22.76 2.05
CA SER A 25 -12.92 -21.94 1.83
C SER A 25 -13.39 -21.32 3.14
N VAL A 26 -13.82 -20.07 3.08
CA VAL A 26 -14.45 -19.35 4.19
C VAL A 26 -15.76 -18.77 3.68
N HIS A 27 -16.86 -19.12 4.35
CA HIS A 27 -18.16 -18.49 4.14
C HIS A 27 -18.34 -17.35 5.15
N ALA A 28 -18.83 -16.22 4.65
CA ALA A 28 -19.18 -15.07 5.47
C ALA A 28 -20.37 -14.32 4.86
N ARG A 29 -21.16 -13.64 5.70
CA ARG A 29 -22.29 -12.82 5.23
C ARG A 29 -21.84 -11.65 4.35
N PHE A 30 -20.64 -11.12 4.60
CA PHE A 30 -20.07 -9.98 3.90
C PHE A 30 -18.56 -10.14 3.75
N LEU A 31 -18.01 -9.49 2.72
CA LEU A 31 -16.57 -9.33 2.50
C LEU A 31 -16.25 -7.85 2.32
N VAL A 32 -15.25 -7.36 3.06
CA VAL A 32 -14.69 -6.01 2.87
C VAL A 32 -13.38 -6.13 2.11
N ALA A 33 -13.34 -5.59 0.90
CA ALA A 33 -12.13 -5.55 0.08
C ALA A 33 -11.19 -4.42 0.54
N ALA A 34 -10.22 -4.76 1.40
CA ALA A 34 -9.17 -3.86 1.88
C ALA A 34 -7.77 -4.26 1.34
N ASP A 35 -7.71 -4.84 0.15
CA ASP A 35 -6.51 -5.44 -0.46
C ASP A 35 -5.68 -4.46 -1.32
N GLY A 36 -5.89 -3.15 -1.13
CA GLY A 36 -5.05 -2.08 -1.67
C GLY A 36 -5.36 -1.67 -3.12
N ALA A 37 -4.51 -0.79 -3.67
CA ALA A 37 -4.74 -0.18 -4.99
C ALA A 37 -4.84 -1.20 -6.14
N ARG A 38 -4.15 -2.33 -6.02
CA ARG A 38 -4.19 -3.46 -6.96
C ARG A 38 -5.16 -4.56 -6.50
N SER A 39 -6.34 -4.14 -6.04
CA SER A 39 -7.36 -5.02 -5.47
C SER A 39 -7.73 -6.18 -6.42
N THR A 40 -7.47 -7.39 -5.96
CA THR A 40 -7.87 -8.65 -6.60
C THR A 40 -9.38 -8.85 -6.55
N VAL A 41 -10.04 -8.37 -5.49
CA VAL A 41 -11.50 -8.46 -5.33
C VAL A 41 -12.21 -7.57 -6.32
N ARG A 42 -11.78 -6.31 -6.44
CA ARG A 42 -12.34 -5.37 -7.41
C ARG A 42 -12.20 -5.90 -8.83
N ASP A 43 -11.04 -6.44 -9.16
CA ASP A 43 -10.77 -7.01 -10.49
C ASP A 43 -11.64 -8.24 -10.77
N ALA A 44 -11.82 -9.14 -9.79
CA ALA A 44 -12.71 -10.30 -9.91
C ALA A 44 -14.20 -9.91 -10.11
N LEU A 45 -14.62 -8.78 -9.55
CA LEU A 45 -15.98 -8.25 -9.72
C LEU A 45 -16.14 -7.38 -10.98
N GLY A 46 -15.08 -7.18 -11.78
CA GLY A 46 -15.14 -6.38 -13.00
C GLY A 46 -15.36 -4.88 -12.76
N ILE A 47 -15.01 -4.37 -11.58
CA ILE A 47 -15.26 -2.97 -11.21
C ILE A 47 -14.11 -2.08 -11.74
N ALA A 48 -14.39 -1.27 -12.76
CA ALA A 48 -13.40 -0.38 -13.36
C ALA A 48 -13.08 0.84 -12.49
N MET A 49 -11.80 1.21 -12.40
CA MET A 49 -11.36 2.50 -11.88
C MET A 49 -11.35 3.56 -12.98
N ARG A 50 -11.79 4.78 -12.66
CA ARG A 50 -11.78 5.93 -13.58
C ARG A 50 -10.83 7.00 -13.05
N GLY A 51 -9.97 7.53 -13.91
CA GLY A 51 -8.98 8.55 -13.56
C GLY A 51 -7.78 8.51 -14.50
N PRO A 52 -6.79 9.39 -14.29
CA PRO A 52 -5.61 9.54 -15.17
C PRO A 52 -4.65 8.33 -15.17
N GLY A 53 -4.99 7.24 -14.46
CA GLY A 53 -4.13 6.06 -14.37
C GLY A 53 -2.98 6.27 -13.40
N ARG A 54 -1.73 6.13 -13.88
CA ARG A 54 -0.52 6.23 -13.05
C ARG A 54 -0.12 7.69 -12.86
N PRO A 55 -0.24 8.26 -11.64
CA PRO A 55 0.04 9.69 -11.42
C PRO A 55 1.54 10.00 -11.47
N SER A 56 2.41 9.08 -11.06
CA SER A 56 3.87 9.24 -11.12
C SER A 56 4.59 7.89 -10.97
N GLN A 57 5.88 7.89 -11.29
CA GLN A 57 6.83 6.83 -10.90
C GLN A 57 7.85 7.46 -9.96
N ALA A 58 8.16 6.76 -8.87
CA ALA A 58 9.14 7.20 -7.88
C ALA A 58 9.98 6.01 -7.42
N VAL A 59 11.23 6.28 -7.09
CA VAL A 59 12.11 5.35 -6.35
C VAL A 59 12.20 5.89 -4.93
N GLY A 60 11.86 5.05 -3.96
CA GLY A 60 12.01 5.36 -2.54
C GLY A 60 13.19 4.59 -1.96
N THR A 61 13.94 5.24 -1.07
CA THR A 61 14.96 4.57 -0.25
C THR A 61 14.74 4.95 1.20
N GLU A 62 14.71 3.95 2.08
CA GLU A 62 14.76 4.15 3.52
C GLU A 62 16.22 4.00 3.95
N PHE A 63 16.75 5.03 4.62
CA PHE A 63 18.13 5.02 5.09
C PHE A 63 18.23 5.73 6.43
N ARG A 64 19.30 5.42 7.17
CA ARG A 64 19.61 6.05 8.45
C ARG A 64 20.80 6.98 8.27
N ALA A 65 20.62 8.25 8.62
CA ALA A 65 21.69 9.25 8.67
C ALA A 65 21.41 10.30 9.75
N PRO A 66 22.42 10.89 10.39
CA PRO A 66 22.25 11.91 11.43
C PRO A 66 21.95 13.28 10.79
N LEU A 67 20.77 13.44 10.19
CA LEU A 67 20.42 14.66 9.44
C LEU A 67 19.89 15.80 10.33
N TRP A 68 19.48 15.53 11.57
CA TRP A 68 18.87 16.56 12.42
C TRP A 68 19.81 17.69 12.81
N GLU A 69 21.09 17.38 13.00
CA GLU A 69 22.11 18.40 13.25
C GLU A 69 22.24 19.36 12.06
N LEU A 70 22.11 18.87 10.83
CA LEU A 70 22.14 19.68 9.61
C LEU A 70 20.86 20.50 9.43
N LEU A 71 19.73 20.00 9.91
CA LEU A 71 18.43 20.66 9.77
C LEU A 71 18.22 21.76 10.83
N GLY A 72 18.84 21.64 12.01
CA GLY A 72 18.66 22.59 13.11
C GLY A 72 17.17 22.69 13.51
N ASP A 73 16.64 23.91 13.49
CA ASP A 73 15.23 24.20 13.83
C ASP A 73 14.25 23.87 12.70
N ARG A 74 14.73 23.56 11.50
CA ARG A 74 13.88 23.23 10.34
C ARG A 74 13.41 21.79 10.44
N ARG A 75 12.57 21.48 11.44
CA ARG A 75 12.06 20.13 11.73
C ARG A 75 10.62 19.98 11.27
N TYR A 76 10.43 19.44 10.07
CA TYR A 76 9.13 19.32 9.40
C TYR A 76 8.80 17.87 9.10
N CYS A 77 7.52 17.61 8.87
CA CYS A 77 7.03 16.29 8.46
C CYS A 77 7.49 15.92 7.03
N ILE A 78 7.59 16.91 6.15
CA ILE A 78 7.89 16.72 4.72
C ILE A 78 8.88 17.80 4.29
N TYR A 79 9.93 17.40 3.59
CA TYR A 79 10.88 18.29 2.93
C TYR A 79 10.80 18.09 1.43
N ALA A 80 10.27 19.07 0.71
CA ALA A 80 10.39 19.13 -0.74
C ALA A 80 11.77 19.67 -1.10
N VAL A 81 12.58 18.87 -1.79
CA VAL A 81 13.89 19.25 -2.30
C VAL A 81 13.72 19.62 -3.77
N THR A 82 14.04 20.87 -4.10
CA THR A 82 13.91 21.41 -5.46
C THR A 82 15.27 21.60 -6.15
N HIS A 83 16.35 21.10 -5.55
CA HIS A 83 17.69 21.18 -6.16
C HIS A 83 17.71 20.40 -7.47
N PRO A 84 18.19 20.96 -8.60
CA PRO A 84 18.05 20.35 -9.92
C PRO A 84 18.72 18.97 -10.03
N GLU A 85 19.82 18.75 -9.30
CA GLU A 85 20.55 17.47 -9.29
C GLU A 85 20.01 16.45 -8.27
N ALA A 86 19.08 16.86 -7.39
CA ALA A 86 18.63 16.04 -6.26
C ALA A 86 17.15 16.30 -5.91
N ALA A 87 16.32 16.55 -6.92
CA ALA A 87 14.91 16.84 -6.70
C ALA A 87 14.20 15.62 -6.09
N GLY A 88 13.39 15.84 -5.06
CA GLY A 88 12.74 14.74 -4.35
C GLY A 88 12.01 15.15 -3.08
N VAL A 89 11.62 14.16 -2.30
CA VAL A 89 10.93 14.35 -1.03
C VAL A 89 11.63 13.53 0.04
N PHE A 90 11.98 14.17 1.16
CA PHE A 90 12.40 13.48 2.38
C PHE A 90 11.27 13.53 3.40
N VAL A 91 11.05 12.39 4.05
CA VAL A 91 10.11 12.23 5.16
C VAL A 91 10.88 11.54 6.28
N PRO A 92 10.97 12.14 7.49
CA PRO A 92 11.53 11.45 8.64
C PRO A 92 10.73 10.18 8.96
N ALA A 93 11.42 9.09 9.25
CA ALA A 93 10.81 7.78 9.45
C ALA A 93 11.45 7.04 10.63
N GLY A 94 10.59 6.40 11.45
CA GLY A 94 11.01 5.63 12.61
C GLY A 94 10.72 6.31 13.96
N ARG A 95 11.10 5.63 15.04
CA ARG A 95 11.06 6.17 16.41
C ARG A 95 12.50 6.46 16.86
N GLY A 96 12.71 7.59 17.52
CA GLY A 96 13.96 7.88 18.23
C GLY A 96 15.11 8.39 17.36
N ASP A 97 14.81 8.83 16.14
CA ASP A 97 15.74 9.55 15.29
C ASP A 97 15.74 11.06 15.57
N ARG A 98 14.83 11.63 16.38
CA ARG A 98 14.84 13.05 16.83
C ARG A 98 16.12 13.51 17.52
#